data_AF-A0A8B7P1Y2-F1
#
_entry.id   AF-A0A8B7P1Y2-F1
#
_cell.length_a   1.000
_cell.length_b   1.000
_cell.length_c   1.000
_cell.angle_alpha   90.00
_cell.angle_beta   90.00
_cell.angle_gamma   90.00
#
_symmetry.space_group_name_H-M   'P 1'
#
loop_
_entity.id
_entity.type
_entity.pdbx_description
1 polymer ?
#
loop_
_entity_poly.entity_id
_entity_poly.type
_entity_poly.pdbx_seq_one_letter_code
_entity_poly.pdbx_strand_id
1 'polypeptide(L)'
;MQREETRAGPCKIGVRFDSYYNVLAVQALPRQIDDVYCVRGTYLTVSSSSKDEITPVIPVSSFFRRKGFRVTRWHFPDLCDEDLDWMIGILLKFRDSCLRVVLPRNGLTATGARRLFEELPQIREVYHDPGAALLTSAGSAPDLTFIELSTNNIIQWL
;
A
#
# COMPACT_ATOMS: atom_id res chain seq x y z
N MET A 1 45.51 -3.93 5.32
CA MET A 1 44.37 -3.13 5.82
C MET A 1 43.42 -2.91 4.65
N GLN A 2 42.49 -3.84 4.44
CA GLN A 2 41.47 -3.73 3.39
C GLN A 2 40.32 -2.88 3.93
N ARG A 3 39.96 -1.80 3.22
CA ARG A 3 38.71 -1.07 3.45
C ARG A 3 37.58 -1.93 2.90
N GLU A 4 36.77 -2.49 3.77
CA GLU A 4 35.46 -2.99 3.40
C GLU A 4 34.58 -1.79 3.03
N GLU A 5 34.41 -1.57 1.72
CA GLU A 5 33.31 -0.78 1.20
C GLU A 5 32.02 -1.58 1.42
N THR A 6 31.29 -1.24 2.50
CA THR A 6 29.91 -1.64 2.66
C THR A 6 29.12 -1.09 1.47
N ARG A 7 28.81 -1.94 0.50
CA ARG A 7 27.83 -1.65 -0.55
C ARG A 7 26.51 -1.34 0.13
N ALA A 8 26.20 -0.06 0.28
CA ALA A 8 24.87 0.39 0.63
C ALA A 8 23.93 -0.18 -0.45
N GLY A 9 23.09 -1.15 -0.06
CA GLY A 9 22.03 -1.64 -0.92
C GLY A 9 21.14 -0.47 -1.39
N PRO A 10 20.37 -0.63 -2.47
CA PRO A 10 19.44 0.40 -2.91
C PRO A 10 18.58 0.85 -1.73
N CYS A 11 18.63 2.16 -1.43
CA CYS A 11 17.87 2.75 -0.34
C CYS A 11 16.38 2.57 -0.65
N LYS A 12 15.66 1.83 0.20
CA LYS A 12 14.22 1.63 0.06
C LYS A 12 13.49 2.88 0.56
N ILE A 13 12.50 3.31 -0.21
CA ILE A 13 11.71 4.51 0.13
C ILE A 13 10.32 4.08 0.60
N GLY A 14 10.06 4.30 1.89
CA GLY A 14 8.77 4.08 2.53
C GLY A 14 8.03 5.41 2.76
N VAL A 15 6.72 5.43 2.54
CA VAL A 15 5.86 6.58 2.85
C VAL A 15 4.68 6.13 3.69
N ARG A 16 4.49 6.79 4.83
CA ARG A 16 3.32 6.59 5.69
C ARG A 16 2.32 7.73 5.49
N PHE A 17 1.07 7.36 5.22
CA PHE A 17 -0.06 8.29 5.19
C PHE A 17 -0.89 8.08 6.44
N ASP A 18 -0.57 8.83 7.48
CA ASP A 18 -1.32 8.90 8.75
C ASP A 18 -1.81 10.33 9.06
N SER A 19 -1.33 11.35 8.33
CA SER A 19 -1.76 12.73 8.54
C SER A 19 -1.75 13.59 7.28
N TYR A 20 -2.48 14.70 7.35
CA TYR A 20 -2.65 15.74 6.32
C TYR A 20 -1.34 16.28 5.75
N TYR A 21 -0.30 16.43 6.58
CA TYR A 21 0.92 17.18 6.22
C TYR A 21 1.87 16.41 5.29
N ASN A 22 1.58 15.14 5.00
CA ASN A 22 2.51 14.29 4.25
C ASN A 22 2.55 14.61 2.74
N VAL A 23 1.57 15.36 2.20
CA VAL A 23 1.48 15.66 0.74
C VAL A 23 2.67 16.45 0.20
N LEU A 24 3.12 17.49 0.93
CA LEU A 24 4.22 18.35 0.48
C LEU A 24 5.54 17.59 0.50
N ALA A 25 5.77 16.78 1.53
CA ALA A 25 6.94 15.91 1.61
C ALA A 25 6.99 14.90 0.46
N VAL A 26 5.83 14.37 0.03
CA VAL A 26 5.76 13.40 -1.07
C VAL A 26 6.15 14.02 -2.41
N GLN A 27 5.98 15.33 -2.62
CA GLN A 27 6.41 15.97 -3.87
C GLN A 27 7.92 15.93 -4.08
N ALA A 28 8.70 15.90 -3.00
CA ALA A 28 10.15 15.83 -3.03
C ALA A 28 10.67 14.38 -3.20
N LEU A 29 9.80 13.38 -3.13
CA LEU A 29 10.21 11.99 -3.24
C LEU A 29 10.50 11.57 -4.68
N PRO A 30 11.43 10.62 -4.88
CA PRO A 30 11.59 9.92 -6.13
C PRO A 30 10.26 9.34 -6.64
N ARG A 31 10.12 9.29 -7.96
CA ARG A 31 8.90 8.75 -8.60
C ARG A 31 8.67 7.27 -8.29
N GLN A 32 9.70 6.55 -7.88
CA GLN A 32 9.58 5.18 -7.39
C GLN A 32 9.51 5.20 -5.86
N ILE A 33 8.45 4.62 -5.32
CA ILE A 33 8.25 4.41 -3.89
C ILE A 33 8.12 2.90 -3.67
N ASP A 34 8.91 2.36 -2.76
CA ASP A 34 8.94 0.92 -2.53
C ASP A 34 7.77 0.47 -1.68
N ASP A 35 7.49 1.20 -0.61
CA ASP A 35 6.46 0.85 0.36
C ASP A 35 5.55 2.04 0.66
N VAL A 36 4.25 1.89 0.46
CA VAL A 36 3.24 2.89 0.84
C VAL A 36 2.34 2.32 1.90
N TYR A 37 2.26 3.01 3.03
CA TYR A 37 1.45 2.62 4.18
C TYR A 37 0.20 3.48 4.28
N CYS A 38 -0.96 2.84 4.14
CA CYS A 38 -2.26 3.48 4.07
C CYS A 38 -3.06 3.23 5.34
N VAL A 39 -3.27 4.28 6.14
CA VAL A 39 -4.19 4.25 7.29
C VAL A 39 -5.54 4.82 6.85
N ARG A 40 -6.64 4.18 7.26
CA ARG A 40 -8.01 4.58 6.93
C ARG A 40 -8.27 6.04 7.28
N GLY A 41 -9.08 6.72 6.46
CA GLY A 41 -9.51 8.10 6.71
C GLY A 41 -8.49 9.15 6.27
N THR A 42 -7.35 8.73 5.71
CA THR A 42 -6.39 9.65 5.12
C THR A 42 -6.79 10.03 3.71
N TYR A 43 -7.11 11.31 3.53
CA TYR A 43 -7.30 11.92 2.22
C TYR A 43 -6.21 12.96 2.00
N LEU A 44 -5.73 13.10 0.76
CA LEU A 44 -4.78 14.16 0.41
C LEU A 44 -5.57 15.39 -0.01
N THR A 45 -5.52 16.44 0.78
CA THR A 45 -5.91 17.76 0.30
C THR A 45 -4.71 18.35 -0.42
N VAL A 46 -4.91 18.78 -1.66
CA VAL A 46 -3.88 19.53 -2.37
C VAL A 46 -4.18 21.00 -2.11
N SER A 47 -3.35 21.66 -1.32
CA SER A 47 -3.49 23.11 -1.14
C SER A 47 -3.33 23.77 -2.51
N SER A 48 -4.41 24.37 -2.98
CA SER A 48 -4.33 25.35 -4.06
C SER A 48 -3.71 26.61 -3.47
N SER A 49 -2.79 27.24 -4.19
CA SER A 49 -2.26 28.55 -3.83
C SER A 49 -3.26 29.70 -4.04
N SER A 50 -4.47 29.41 -4.53
CA SER A 50 -5.56 30.40 -4.64
C SER A 50 -6.30 30.52 -3.30
N LYS A 51 -6.43 31.75 -2.78
CA LYS A 51 -7.05 32.06 -1.48
C LYS A 51 -8.56 31.78 -1.39
N ASP A 52 -9.22 31.43 -2.49
CA ASP A 52 -10.69 31.42 -2.60
C ASP A 52 -11.31 30.08 -3.07
N GLU A 53 -10.59 28.96 -3.06
CA GLU A 53 -11.17 27.67 -3.47
C GLU A 53 -11.31 26.66 -2.32
N ILE A 54 -12.47 25.99 -2.30
CA ILE A 54 -12.71 24.73 -1.57
C ILE A 54 -11.54 23.81 -1.91
N THR A 55 -10.67 23.51 -0.94
CA THR A 55 -9.50 22.67 -1.18
C THR A 55 -9.98 21.28 -1.60
N PRO A 56 -9.71 20.82 -2.83
CA PRO A 56 -10.22 19.54 -3.28
C PRO A 56 -9.53 18.44 -2.47
N VAL A 57 -10.36 17.64 -1.80
CA VAL A 57 -9.94 16.39 -1.16
C VAL A 57 -9.73 15.37 -2.28
N ILE A 58 -8.47 15.07 -2.59
CA ILE A 58 -8.07 14.15 -3.63
C ILE A 58 -7.63 12.83 -2.96
N PRO A 59 -8.15 11.66 -3.39
CA PRO A 59 -7.66 10.39 -2.88
C PRO A 59 -6.16 10.21 -3.14
N VAL A 60 -5.43 9.58 -2.21
CA VAL A 60 -3.99 9.29 -2.32
C VAL A 60 -3.63 8.70 -3.69
N SER A 61 -4.43 7.74 -4.14
CA SER A 61 -4.27 7.07 -5.43
C SER A 61 -4.29 8.03 -6.62
N SER A 62 -5.17 9.03 -6.59
CA SER A 62 -5.31 10.00 -7.68
C SER A 62 -4.13 10.95 -7.75
N PHE A 63 -3.59 11.37 -6.60
CA PHE A 63 -2.37 12.17 -6.55
C PHE A 63 -1.18 11.40 -7.12
N PHE A 64 -0.97 10.17 -6.66
CA PHE A 64 0.15 9.32 -7.08
C PHE A 64 0.12 9.05 -8.58
N ARG A 65 -1.05 8.66 -9.10
CA ARG A 65 -1.24 8.41 -10.53
C ARG A 65 -1.00 9.67 -11.36
N ARG A 66 -1.56 10.82 -10.98
CA ARG A 66 -1.37 12.10 -11.68
C ARG A 66 0.09 12.54 -11.73
N LYS A 67 0.85 12.25 -10.68
CA LYS A 67 2.27 12.60 -10.56
C LYS A 67 3.20 11.50 -11.11
N GLY A 68 2.67 10.40 -11.64
CA GLY A 68 3.45 9.33 -12.24
C GLY A 68 4.27 8.53 -11.23
N PHE A 69 3.81 8.44 -9.98
CA PHE A 69 4.46 7.59 -8.98
C PHE A 69 4.22 6.11 -9.30
N ARG A 70 5.26 5.30 -9.13
CA ARG A 70 5.23 3.85 -9.17
C ARG A 70 5.41 3.33 -7.76
N VAL A 71 4.45 2.53 -7.31
CA VAL A 71 4.48 1.92 -5.98
C VAL A 71 4.77 0.45 -6.13
N THR A 72 5.79 -0.05 -5.43
CA THR A 72 6.14 -1.48 -5.46
C THR A 72 5.22 -2.29 -4.55
N ARG A 73 4.91 -1.79 -3.35
CA ARG A 73 4.11 -2.50 -2.35
C ARG A 73 3.21 -1.54 -1.56
N TRP A 74 1.97 -1.98 -1.32
CA TRP A 74 0.97 -1.27 -0.53
C TRP A 74 0.72 -1.98 0.79
N HIS A 75 0.61 -1.24 1.88
CA HIS A 75 0.37 -1.77 3.22
C HIS A 75 -0.95 -1.23 3.75
N PHE A 76 -1.80 -2.13 4.21
CA PHE A 76 -3.11 -1.81 4.80
C PHE A 76 -3.24 -2.51 6.15
N PRO A 77 -2.50 -2.07 7.18
CA PRO A 77 -2.34 -2.79 8.46
C PRO A 77 -3.64 -3.02 9.23
N ASP A 78 -4.61 -2.13 9.06
CA ASP A 78 -5.85 -2.10 9.82
C ASP A 78 -7.04 -2.46 8.92
N LEU A 79 -6.78 -3.08 7.76
CA LEU A 79 -7.81 -3.40 6.78
C LEU A 79 -8.84 -4.37 7.35
N CYS A 80 -10.10 -3.95 7.38
CA CYS A 80 -11.24 -4.82 7.63
C CYS A 80 -12.23 -4.84 6.45
N ASP A 81 -13.27 -5.68 6.52
CA ASP A 81 -14.25 -5.85 5.45
C ASP A 81 -14.90 -4.52 5.04
N GLU A 82 -15.15 -3.63 6.01
CA GLU A 82 -15.72 -2.30 5.81
C GLU A 82 -14.79 -1.34 5.04
N ASP A 83 -13.50 -1.68 4.94
CA ASP A 83 -12.47 -0.88 4.29
C ASP A 83 -12.14 -1.34 2.87
N LEU A 84 -12.70 -2.47 2.43
CA LEU A 84 -12.41 -3.03 1.12
C LEU A 84 -12.74 -2.07 -0.02
N ASP A 85 -13.88 -1.37 0.03
CA ASP A 85 -14.25 -0.41 -1.02
C ASP A 85 -13.26 0.75 -1.14
N TRP A 86 -12.74 1.21 0.00
CA TRP A 86 -11.73 2.25 0.05
C TRP A 86 -10.39 1.76 -0.52
N MET A 87 -9.91 0.60 -0.07
CA MET A 87 -8.67 -0.02 -0.58
C MET A 87 -8.76 -0.32 -2.09
N ILE A 88 -9.86 -0.92 -2.54
CA ILE A 88 -10.12 -1.23 -3.95
C ILE A 88 -10.10 0.05 -4.78
N GLY A 89 -10.76 1.12 -4.30
CA GLY A 89 -10.74 2.44 -4.95
C GLY A 89 -9.33 3.03 -5.10
N ILE A 90 -8.41 2.74 -4.17
CA ILE A 90 -7.00 3.11 -4.27
C ILE A 90 -6.30 2.27 -5.35
N LEU A 91 -6.36 0.94 -5.21
CA LEU A 91 -5.56 0.01 -6.00
C LEU A 91 -6.01 -0.12 -7.46
N LEU A 92 -7.30 0.06 -7.76
CA LEU A 92 -7.81 0.06 -9.14
C LEU A 92 -7.16 1.13 -10.02
N LYS A 93 -6.63 2.21 -9.42
CA LYS A 93 -5.89 3.25 -10.14
C LYS A 93 -4.50 2.78 -10.60
N PHE A 94 -4.04 1.64 -10.09
CA PHE A 94 -2.75 1.00 -10.35
C PHE A 94 -2.90 -0.39 -10.97
N ARG A 95 -4.08 -0.73 -11.52
CA ARG A 95 -4.35 -2.04 -12.15
C ARG A 95 -3.39 -2.41 -13.28
N ASP A 96 -2.75 -1.41 -13.90
CA ASP A 96 -1.77 -1.59 -14.96
C ASP A 96 -0.38 -1.99 -14.41
N SER A 97 -0.25 -2.18 -13.09
CA SER A 97 0.97 -2.58 -12.40
C SER A 97 0.80 -3.88 -11.62
N CYS A 98 1.90 -4.56 -11.34
CA CYS A 98 1.91 -5.75 -10.49
C CYS A 98 1.62 -5.32 -9.04
N LEU A 99 0.44 -5.67 -8.53
CA LEU A 99 0.03 -5.27 -7.19
C LEU A 99 0.59 -6.24 -6.15
N ARG A 100 1.32 -5.67 -5.19
CA ARG A 100 1.84 -6.36 -4.00
C ARG A 100 1.24 -5.70 -2.77
N VAL A 101 0.63 -6.49 -1.89
CA VAL A 101 -0.09 -5.96 -0.73
C VAL A 101 0.39 -6.61 0.56
N VAL A 102 0.43 -5.84 1.64
CA VAL A 102 0.61 -6.33 3.01
C VAL A 102 -0.71 -6.18 3.74
N LEU A 103 -1.24 -7.31 4.22
CA LEU A 103 -2.57 -7.40 4.84
C LEU A 103 -2.47 -7.95 6.27
N PRO A 104 -3.34 -7.50 7.18
CA PRO A 104 -3.40 -8.02 8.53
C PRO A 104 -3.90 -9.44 8.55
N ARG A 105 -3.44 -10.20 9.56
CA ARG A 105 -3.86 -11.58 9.78
C ARG A 105 -5.38 -11.78 9.87
N ASN A 106 -6.03 -10.95 10.68
CA ASN A 106 -7.39 -11.17 11.18
C ASN A 106 -8.35 -10.03 10.81
N GLY A 107 -7.94 -9.12 9.93
CA GLY A 107 -8.76 -7.97 9.59
C GLY A 107 -9.93 -8.32 8.66
N LEU A 108 -9.71 -9.28 7.74
CA LEU A 108 -10.73 -9.69 6.77
C LEU A 108 -11.42 -10.99 7.16
N THR A 109 -12.73 -11.06 6.92
CA THR A 109 -13.46 -12.34 6.95
C THR A 109 -13.15 -13.16 5.71
N ALA A 110 -13.54 -14.43 5.69
CA ALA A 110 -13.44 -15.25 4.48
C ALA A 110 -14.17 -14.64 3.28
N THR A 111 -15.32 -14.01 3.52
CA THR A 111 -16.11 -13.33 2.48
C THR A 111 -15.38 -12.08 1.98
N GLY A 112 -14.87 -11.26 2.90
CA GLY A 112 -14.09 -10.07 2.54
C GLY A 112 -12.82 -10.41 1.75
N ALA A 113 -12.09 -11.43 2.17
CA ALA A 113 -10.89 -11.90 1.47
C ALA A 113 -11.21 -12.43 0.06
N ARG A 114 -12.31 -13.16 -0.13
CA ARG A 114 -12.74 -13.61 -1.47
C ARG A 114 -13.08 -12.43 -2.37
N ARG A 115 -13.90 -11.50 -1.86
CA ARG A 115 -14.26 -10.27 -2.56
C ARG A 115 -13.02 -9.48 -2.98
N LEU A 116 -12.02 -9.36 -2.11
CA LEU A 116 -10.76 -8.67 -2.42
C LEU A 116 -10.08 -9.25 -3.67
N PHE A 117 -9.93 -10.57 -3.73
CA PHE A 117 -9.25 -11.23 -4.86
C PHE A 117 -10.09 -11.29 -6.13
N GLU A 118 -11.42 -11.30 -6.02
CA GLU A 118 -12.35 -11.20 -7.15
C GLU A 118 -12.30 -9.81 -7.80
N GLU A 119 -12.26 -8.74 -6.99
CA GLU A 119 -12.26 -7.35 -7.47
C GLU A 119 -10.87 -6.87 -7.91
N LEU A 120 -9.80 -7.44 -7.34
CA LEU A 120 -8.41 -7.11 -7.66
C LEU A 120 -7.60 -8.34 -8.12
N PRO A 121 -7.96 -8.95 -9.27
CA PRO A 121 -7.24 -10.12 -9.79
C PRO A 121 -5.79 -9.82 -10.22
N GLN A 122 -5.39 -8.55 -10.20
CA GLN A 122 -4.03 -8.08 -10.50
C GLN A 122 -3.09 -8.18 -9.30
N ILE A 123 -3.60 -8.51 -8.11
CA ILE A 123 -2.76 -8.85 -6.95
C ILE A 123 -1.96 -10.11 -7.29
N ARG A 124 -0.64 -10.01 -7.15
CA ARG A 124 0.30 -11.12 -7.40
C ARG A 124 0.98 -11.61 -6.14
N GLU A 125 1.22 -10.71 -5.19
CA GLU A 125 1.88 -11.07 -3.92
C GLU A 125 1.09 -10.50 -2.74
N VAL A 126 0.74 -11.37 -1.80
CA VAL A 126 0.12 -11.02 -0.54
C VAL A 126 1.08 -11.38 0.58
N TYR A 127 1.57 -10.36 1.26
CA TYR A 127 2.36 -10.51 2.46
C TYR A 127 1.42 -10.44 3.66
N HIS A 128 1.58 -11.35 4.62
CA HIS A 128 0.70 -11.39 5.79
C HIS A 128 1.44 -11.93 7.01
N ASP A 129 0.90 -11.67 8.21
CA ASP A 129 1.43 -12.24 9.44
C ASP A 129 1.18 -13.76 9.52
N PRO A 130 1.93 -14.48 10.36
CA PRO A 130 1.75 -15.92 10.51
C PRO A 130 0.34 -16.31 10.95
N GLY A 131 -0.18 -17.37 10.32
CA GLY A 131 -1.49 -17.93 10.65
C GLY A 131 -2.69 -17.19 10.04
N ALA A 132 -2.51 -16.54 8.88
CA ALA A 132 -3.59 -15.94 8.08
C ALA A 132 -4.23 -16.95 7.09
N ALA A 133 -4.68 -18.10 7.61
CA ALA A 133 -5.24 -19.18 6.79
C ALA A 133 -6.45 -18.74 5.94
N LEU A 134 -7.21 -17.74 6.41
CA LEU A 134 -8.36 -17.21 5.68
C LEU A 134 -7.94 -16.51 4.38
N LEU A 135 -6.83 -15.76 4.39
CA LEU A 135 -6.32 -15.08 3.19
C LEU A 135 -5.84 -16.11 2.16
N THR A 136 -5.02 -17.06 2.60
CA THR A 136 -4.48 -18.12 1.74
C THR A 136 -5.57 -19.01 1.15
N SER A 137 -6.63 -19.29 1.91
CA SER A 137 -7.76 -20.08 1.44
C SER A 137 -8.68 -19.33 0.47
N ALA A 138 -8.76 -18.01 0.59
CA ALA A 138 -9.61 -17.18 -0.26
C ALA A 138 -9.02 -16.92 -1.65
N GLY A 139 -7.69 -16.88 -1.78
CA GLY A 139 -7.03 -16.66 -3.06
C GLY A 139 -6.78 -17.97 -3.82
N SER A 140 -7.26 -18.04 -5.05
CA SER A 140 -7.13 -19.25 -5.91
C SER A 140 -6.47 -18.98 -7.26
N ALA A 141 -6.02 -17.74 -7.51
CA ALA A 141 -5.42 -17.38 -8.78
C ALA A 141 -4.03 -18.04 -8.96
N PRO A 142 -3.71 -18.58 -10.15
CA PRO A 142 -2.49 -19.35 -10.38
C PRO A 142 -1.20 -18.54 -10.20
N ASP A 143 -1.25 -17.22 -10.41
CA ASP A 143 -0.11 -16.31 -10.26
C ASP A 143 -0.08 -15.59 -8.90
N LEU A 144 -0.98 -15.96 -7.97
CA LEU A 144 -1.08 -15.34 -6.65
C LEU A 144 -0.20 -16.10 -5.66
N THR A 145 0.76 -15.39 -5.08
CA THR A 145 1.67 -15.93 -4.07
C THR A 145 1.35 -15.34 -2.71
N PHE A 146 1.28 -16.19 -1.70
CA PHE A 146 1.16 -15.80 -0.30
C PHE A 146 2.52 -15.92 0.38
N ILE A 147 2.96 -14.85 1.03
CA ILE A 147 4.27 -14.74 1.66
C ILE A 147 4.06 -14.43 3.13
N GLU A 148 4.32 -15.42 3.98
CA GLU A 148 4.28 -15.22 5.42
C GLU A 148 5.48 -14.39 5.88
N LEU A 149 5.22 -13.30 6.61
CA LEU A 149 6.23 -12.44 7.21
C LEU A 149 6.59 -12.93 8.62
N SER A 150 7.88 -12.88 8.98
CA SER A 150 8.27 -13.09 10.37
C SER A 150 7.89 -11.87 11.22
N THR A 151 7.64 -12.07 12.52
CA THR A 151 7.34 -10.99 13.49
C THR A 151 8.41 -9.88 13.47
N ASN A 152 9.67 -10.23 13.23
CA ASN A 152 10.78 -9.27 13.11
C ASN A 152 10.72 -8.43 11.82
N ASN A 153 10.17 -8.99 10.74
CA ASN A 153 9.98 -8.24 9.51
C ASN A 153 8.88 -7.19 9.72
N ILE A 154 7.78 -7.51 10.39
CA ILE A 154 6.62 -6.61 10.59
C ILE A 154 6.99 -5.35 11.38
N ILE A 155 7.82 -5.45 12.42
CA ILE A 155 8.22 -4.31 13.27
C ILE A 155 9.08 -3.29 12.50
N GLN A 156 9.79 -3.69 11.44
CA GLN A 156 10.55 -2.73 10.63
C GLN A 156 9.67 -1.83 9.75
N TRP A 157 8.36 -2.10 9.68
CA TRP A 157 7.41 -1.38 8.81
C TRP A 157 6.36 -0.57 9.58
N LEU A 158 6.34 -0.67 10.92
CA LEU A 158 5.50 0.12 11.84
C LEU A 158 6.24 1.36 12.35
#